data_AF-A0A7L4CQT2-F1
#
_entry.id   AF-A0A7L4CQT2-F1
#
_cell.length_a   1.000
_cell.length_b   1.000
_cell.length_c   1.000
_cell.angle_alpha   90.00
_cell.angle_beta   90.00
_cell.angle_gamma   90.00
#
_symmetry.space_group_name_H-M   'P 1'
#
loop_
_entity.id
_entity.type
_entity.pdbx_description
1 polymer ?
#
loop_
_entity_poly.entity_id
_entity_poly.type
_entity_poly.pdbx_seq_one_letter_code
_entity_poly.pdbx_strand_id
1 'polypeptide(L)'
;DEKDLCNGKPANGMVALPNGTLAVFRGHYYWLLNGRNPPTTNPRRISDGWGIPSPIDAVFSRCNCDGKTFFVKGPLYWRFTNGVMDKGYPKPLANGFAGLSGKIIATLPVARYNNRPESVYFIKKDGNMQQYVYRQEPAKKCQRRAQVTIRYPAYVPRLIIRRRFPRAVRMPTVIQTVRINPYPSDMLATPPNFRFVLLAGVLRKEIKMTAYWRGLPKVIHSTLSIPNHNKPDGYDYYAFSYNRYYSLDVGKRIARPVTALTGKTVSKEWYNCP
;
A
#
# COMPACT_ATOMS: atom_id res chain seq x y z
N ASP A 1 19.36 -17.10 -0.42
CA ASP A 1 18.81 -17.05 0.95
C ASP A 1 17.42 -16.38 0.94
N GLU A 2 16.46 -16.87 1.72
CA GLU A 2 15.13 -16.26 1.89
C GLU A 2 15.16 -14.98 2.73
N LYS A 3 16.14 -14.85 3.62
CA LYS A 3 16.36 -13.68 4.50
C LYS A 3 17.05 -12.51 3.80
N ASP A 4 17.55 -12.72 2.59
CA ASP A 4 18.18 -11.66 1.79
C ASP A 4 17.14 -10.91 0.94
N LEU A 5 16.72 -9.72 1.37
CA LEU A 5 15.76 -8.89 0.62
C LEU A 5 16.28 -8.47 -0.77
N CYS A 6 17.61 -8.47 -0.98
CA CYS A 6 18.27 -8.02 -2.20
C CYS A 6 18.38 -9.08 -3.30
N ASN A 7 17.93 -10.32 -3.05
CA ASN A 7 17.95 -11.43 -4.01
C ASN A 7 17.00 -11.29 -5.23
N GLY A 8 16.37 -10.13 -5.43
CA GLY A 8 15.47 -9.85 -6.56
C GLY A 8 14.09 -10.52 -6.50
N LYS A 9 13.79 -11.33 -5.48
CA LYS A 9 12.46 -11.95 -5.32
C LYS A 9 11.42 -10.92 -4.85
N PRO A 10 10.19 -10.96 -5.38
CA PRO A 10 9.13 -10.02 -5.04
C PRO A 10 8.70 -10.12 -3.57
N ALA A 11 8.25 -9.00 -3.01
CA ALA A 11 7.59 -8.95 -1.71
C ALA A 11 6.12 -9.39 -1.82
N ASN A 12 5.59 -10.04 -0.77
CA ASN A 12 4.16 -10.33 -0.63
C ASN A 12 3.34 -9.09 -0.27
N GLY A 13 3.98 -8.04 0.26
CA GLY A 13 3.27 -6.84 0.68
C GLY A 13 4.20 -5.74 1.13
N MET A 14 3.76 -4.49 0.97
CA MET A 14 4.49 -3.30 1.39
C MET A 14 3.50 -2.31 2.00
N VAL A 15 3.87 -1.68 3.11
CA VAL A 15 3.01 -0.68 3.75
C VAL A 15 3.84 0.41 4.43
N ALA A 16 3.40 1.66 4.26
CA ALA A 16 3.92 2.78 5.02
C ALA A 16 3.33 2.76 6.44
N LEU A 17 4.19 2.63 7.45
CA LEU A 17 3.78 2.61 8.84
C LEU A 17 3.73 4.04 9.43
N PRO A 18 2.86 4.29 10.43
CA PRO A 18 2.78 5.61 11.09
C PRO A 18 4.08 6.08 11.73
N ASN A 19 4.99 5.17 12.04
CA ASN A 19 6.31 5.46 12.63
C ASN A 19 7.38 5.89 11.60
N GLY A 20 6.99 6.13 10.34
CA GLY A 20 7.91 6.67 9.34
C GLY A 20 8.76 5.61 8.63
N THR A 21 8.48 4.34 8.89
CA THR A 21 9.19 3.23 8.23
C THR A 21 8.33 2.60 7.14
N LEU A 22 9.00 2.15 6.09
CA LEU A 22 8.38 1.31 5.08
C LEU A 22 8.58 -0.15 5.50
N ALA A 23 7.49 -0.84 5.83
CA ALA A 23 7.54 -2.26 6.12
C ALA A 23 7.38 -3.07 4.83
N VAL A 24 8.31 -3.98 4.59
CA VAL A 24 8.32 -4.90 3.44
C VAL A 24 8.18 -6.32 3.95
N PHE A 25 7.20 -7.06 3.45
CA PHE A 25 6.86 -8.41 3.90
C PHE A 25 7.16 -9.41 2.79
N ARG A 26 7.88 -10.49 3.12
CA ARG A 26 8.17 -11.56 2.18
C ARG A 26 8.37 -12.89 2.89
N GLY A 27 7.65 -13.92 2.45
CA GLY A 27 7.66 -15.22 3.10
C GLY A 27 7.26 -15.08 4.57
N HIS A 28 8.09 -15.63 5.45
CA HIS A 28 7.86 -15.59 6.90
C HIS A 28 8.41 -14.34 7.60
N TYR A 29 8.97 -13.41 6.83
CA TYR A 29 9.81 -12.33 7.35
C TYR A 29 9.35 -10.94 6.90
N TYR A 30 9.76 -9.92 7.65
CA TYR A 30 9.61 -8.53 7.26
C TYR A 30 10.83 -7.69 7.63
N TRP A 31 11.04 -6.63 6.85
CA TRP A 31 12.10 -5.63 7.00
C TRP A 31 11.45 -4.27 7.23
N LEU A 32 12.06 -3.45 8.08
CA LEU A 32 11.70 -2.05 8.27
C LEU A 32 12.76 -1.20 7.59
N LEU A 33 12.35 -0.46 6.56
CA LEU A 33 13.23 0.37 5.76
C LEU A 33 13.05 1.84 6.12
N ASN A 34 14.15 2.58 6.17
CA ASN A 34 14.20 4.02 6.43
C ASN A 34 14.67 4.83 5.19
N GLY A 35 14.93 4.15 4.07
CA GLY A 35 15.37 4.74 2.80
C GLY A 35 16.80 5.27 2.78
N ARG A 36 17.60 5.03 3.83
CA ARG A 36 19.02 5.46 3.91
C ARG A 36 19.99 4.29 3.89
N ASN A 37 19.66 3.23 4.61
CA ASN A 37 20.53 2.08 4.79
C ASN A 37 19.99 0.89 4.00
N PRO A 38 20.87 -0.02 3.55
CA PRO A 38 20.46 -1.31 3.02
C PRO A 38 19.60 -2.09 4.04
N PRO A 39 18.84 -3.10 3.62
CA PRO A 39 18.02 -3.91 4.51
C PRO A 39 18.89 -4.66 5.52
N THR A 40 18.37 -4.84 6.74
CA THR A 40 19.04 -5.68 7.75
C THR A 40 19.22 -7.12 7.24
N THR A 41 20.36 -7.72 7.58
CA THR A 41 20.66 -9.14 7.32
C THR A 41 19.86 -10.08 8.23
N ASN A 42 19.35 -9.57 9.35
CA ASN A 42 18.52 -10.31 10.32
C ASN A 42 17.09 -9.77 10.32
N PRO A 43 16.22 -10.24 9.39
CA PRO A 43 14.84 -9.79 9.35
C PRO A 43 14.02 -10.34 10.51
N ARG A 44 12.90 -9.66 10.78
CA ARG A 44 11.97 -10.03 11.85
C ARG A 44 10.97 -11.06 11.33
N ARG A 45 10.59 -12.02 12.16
CA ARG A 45 9.51 -12.96 11.84
C ARG A 45 8.16 -12.28 11.97
N ILE A 46 7.28 -12.50 10.99
CA ILE A 46 5.93 -11.90 10.99
C ILE A 46 5.12 -12.40 12.18
N SER A 47 5.23 -13.70 12.50
CA SER A 47 4.55 -14.32 13.65
C SER A 47 4.90 -13.63 14.96
N ASP A 48 6.17 -13.26 15.14
CA ASP A 48 6.68 -12.77 16.42
C ASP A 48 6.43 -11.26 16.54
N GLY A 49 6.64 -10.52 15.44
CA GLY A 49 6.47 -9.07 15.42
C GLY A 49 5.04 -8.58 15.35
N TRP A 50 4.15 -9.35 14.70
CA TRP A 50 2.75 -8.95 14.48
C TRP A 50 1.73 -9.90 15.12
N GLY A 51 2.15 -11.08 15.61
CA GLY A 51 1.22 -12.06 16.18
C GLY A 51 0.24 -12.66 15.16
N ILE A 52 0.61 -12.68 13.87
CA ILE A 52 -0.25 -13.20 12.79
C ILE A 52 0.41 -14.36 12.05
N PRO A 53 -0.39 -15.26 11.44
CA PRO A 53 0.17 -16.36 10.68
C PRO A 53 0.89 -15.86 9.42
N SER A 54 1.95 -16.56 9.02
CA SER A 54 2.78 -16.23 7.86
C SER A 54 2.86 -17.41 6.87
N PRO A 55 3.19 -17.19 5.58
CA PRO A 55 3.27 -15.89 4.91
C PRO A 55 1.91 -15.21 4.80
N ILE A 56 1.90 -13.89 4.61
CA ILE A 56 0.69 -13.11 4.34
C ILE A 56 0.40 -13.07 2.85
N ASP A 57 -0.86 -12.85 2.48
CA ASP A 57 -1.26 -12.69 1.07
C ASP A 57 -1.23 -11.22 0.63
N ALA A 58 -1.62 -10.30 1.52
CA ALA A 58 -1.54 -8.85 1.26
C ALA A 58 -1.53 -8.05 2.57
N VAL A 59 -1.05 -6.80 2.49
CA VAL A 59 -1.13 -5.81 3.56
C VAL A 59 -1.45 -4.44 2.98
N PHE A 60 -2.23 -3.64 3.70
CA PHE A 60 -2.47 -2.24 3.37
C PHE A 60 -2.84 -1.43 4.60
N SER A 61 -2.60 -0.11 4.56
CA SER A 61 -3.16 0.84 5.53
C SER A 61 -4.23 1.67 4.86
N ARG A 62 -5.32 1.97 5.56
CA ARG A 62 -6.35 2.88 5.06
C ARG A 62 -5.77 4.27 4.83
N CYS A 63 -6.21 4.91 3.74
CA CYS A 63 -5.82 6.27 3.40
C CYS A 63 -6.76 7.29 4.07
N ASN A 64 -6.97 7.17 5.38
CA ASN A 64 -7.81 8.04 6.20
C ASN A 64 -7.04 8.50 7.45
N CYS A 65 -7.71 9.22 8.37
CA CYS A 65 -7.10 9.72 9.60
C CYS A 65 -6.97 8.68 10.74
N ASP A 66 -7.42 7.44 10.56
CA ASP A 66 -7.17 6.38 11.56
C ASP A 66 -6.03 5.48 11.11
N GLY A 67 -5.81 5.38 9.80
CA GLY A 67 -4.69 4.68 9.20
C GLY A 67 -4.53 3.23 9.59
N LYS A 68 -5.65 2.59 9.94
CA LYS A 68 -5.66 1.20 10.38
C LYS A 68 -4.99 0.32 9.33
N THR A 69 -4.12 -0.56 9.79
CA THR A 69 -3.39 -1.52 8.95
C THR A 69 -4.13 -2.83 8.92
N PHE A 70 -4.28 -3.41 7.74
CA PHE A 70 -5.01 -4.65 7.50
C PHE A 70 -4.05 -5.66 6.89
N PHE A 71 -4.04 -6.86 7.46
CA PHE A 71 -3.35 -8.02 6.89
C PHE A 71 -4.38 -9.01 6.38
N VAL A 72 -4.15 -9.55 5.19
CA VAL A 72 -5.00 -10.58 4.57
C VAL A 72 -4.20 -11.88 4.51
N LYS A 73 -4.82 -12.97 4.94
CA LYS A 73 -4.30 -14.33 4.74
C LYS A 73 -5.45 -15.31 4.61
N GLY A 74 -5.52 -15.96 3.44
CA GLY A 74 -6.59 -16.86 3.08
C GLY A 74 -7.96 -16.19 3.22
N PRO A 75 -8.92 -16.83 3.91
CA PRO A 75 -10.27 -16.29 4.08
C PRO A 75 -10.37 -15.31 5.27
N LEU A 76 -9.26 -14.98 5.93
CA LEU A 76 -9.25 -14.16 7.14
C LEU A 76 -8.49 -12.85 6.92
N TYR A 77 -8.84 -11.86 7.74
CA TYR A 77 -8.08 -10.64 7.86
C TYR A 77 -7.89 -10.22 9.32
N TRP A 78 -6.78 -9.53 9.57
CA TRP A 78 -6.42 -8.92 10.84
C TRP A 78 -6.41 -7.41 10.68
N ARG A 79 -6.83 -6.69 11.70
CA ARG A 79 -6.83 -5.23 11.72
C ARG A 79 -6.01 -4.73 12.89
N PHE A 80 -5.17 -3.74 12.63
CA PHE A 80 -4.29 -3.13 13.60
C PHE A 80 -4.55 -1.63 13.67
N THR A 81 -4.52 -1.09 14.88
CA THR A 81 -4.50 0.34 15.17
C THR A 81 -3.19 0.64 15.88
N ASN A 82 -2.35 1.50 15.30
CA ASN A 82 -1.05 1.89 15.86
C ASN A 82 -0.14 0.71 16.24
N GLY A 83 -0.14 -0.35 15.43
CA GLY A 83 0.68 -1.55 15.66
C GLY A 83 0.10 -2.55 16.65
N VAL A 84 -1.03 -2.26 17.28
CA VAL A 84 -1.75 -3.18 18.17
C VAL A 84 -2.92 -3.82 17.43
N MET A 85 -3.08 -5.14 17.55
CA MET A 85 -4.19 -5.86 16.94
C MET A 85 -5.51 -5.47 17.63
N ASP A 86 -6.52 -5.10 16.85
CA ASP A 86 -7.84 -4.75 17.39
C ASP A 86 -8.52 -5.98 18.02
N LYS A 87 -9.24 -5.79 19.13
CA LYS A 87 -9.99 -6.87 19.81
C LYS A 87 -11.01 -7.54 18.86
N GLY A 88 -11.09 -8.86 18.92
CA GLY A 88 -12.03 -9.65 18.12
C GLY A 88 -11.58 -9.91 16.68
N TYR A 89 -10.28 -9.77 16.40
CA TYR A 89 -9.64 -10.21 15.17
C TYR A 89 -8.84 -11.50 15.39
N PRO A 90 -8.67 -12.36 14.37
CA PRO A 90 -9.08 -12.17 12.97
C PRO A 90 -10.59 -12.26 12.73
N LYS A 91 -11.03 -11.78 11.56
CA LYS A 91 -12.42 -11.91 11.08
C LYS A 91 -12.46 -12.48 9.66
N PRO A 92 -13.59 -13.09 9.24
CA PRO A 92 -13.76 -13.51 7.85
C PRO A 92 -13.70 -12.33 6.89
N LEU A 93 -12.89 -12.46 5.83
CA LEU A 93 -12.71 -11.45 4.79
C LEU A 93 -14.03 -11.09 4.11
N ALA A 94 -14.86 -12.11 3.84
CA ALA A 94 -16.19 -11.93 3.26
C ALA A 94 -17.09 -11.04 4.15
N ASN A 95 -17.05 -11.22 5.48
CA ASN A 95 -17.86 -10.42 6.41
C ASN A 95 -17.35 -8.97 6.51
N GLY A 96 -16.02 -8.78 6.47
CA GLY A 96 -15.41 -7.45 6.57
C GLY A 96 -15.52 -6.60 5.30
N PHE A 97 -15.63 -7.24 4.13
CA PHE A 97 -15.55 -6.58 2.83
C PHE A 97 -16.71 -6.97 1.90
N ALA A 98 -17.93 -7.03 2.45
CA ALA A 98 -19.19 -7.19 1.72
C ALA A 98 -19.18 -8.34 0.69
N GLY A 99 -18.79 -9.54 1.14
CA GLY A 99 -18.80 -10.77 0.35
C GLY A 99 -17.53 -11.00 -0.48
N LEU A 100 -16.45 -10.24 -0.24
CA LEU A 100 -15.18 -10.43 -0.95
C LEU A 100 -14.70 -11.88 -0.83
N SER A 101 -14.38 -12.48 -1.98
CA SER A 101 -13.98 -13.86 -2.11
C SER A 101 -12.86 -14.04 -3.14
N GLY A 102 -12.29 -15.24 -3.19
CA GLY A 102 -11.17 -15.58 -4.06
C GLY A 102 -9.80 -15.27 -3.43
N LYS A 103 -8.75 -15.66 -4.16
CA LYS A 103 -7.37 -15.50 -3.68
C LYS A 103 -6.84 -14.10 -3.97
N ILE A 104 -6.73 -13.29 -2.93
CA ILE A 104 -6.13 -11.95 -3.00
C ILE A 104 -4.61 -12.09 -3.06
N ILE A 105 -3.96 -11.27 -3.88
CA ILE A 105 -2.49 -11.23 -4.01
C ILE A 105 -1.90 -9.85 -3.75
N ALA A 106 -2.71 -8.78 -3.84
CA ALA A 106 -2.28 -7.42 -3.56
C ALA A 106 -3.51 -6.53 -3.28
N THR A 107 -3.27 -5.40 -2.61
CA THR A 107 -4.31 -4.47 -2.18
C THR A 107 -3.86 -3.02 -2.35
N LEU A 108 -4.59 -2.25 -3.16
CA LEU A 108 -4.30 -0.84 -3.40
C LEU A 108 -5.30 0.04 -2.65
N PRO A 109 -4.97 0.56 -1.45
CA PRO A 109 -5.81 1.52 -0.76
C PRO A 109 -5.72 2.89 -1.45
N VAL A 110 -6.86 3.58 -1.56
CA VAL A 110 -6.98 4.85 -2.28
C VAL A 110 -7.72 5.86 -1.41
N ALA A 111 -7.11 7.04 -1.28
CA ALA A 111 -7.67 8.15 -0.52
C ALA A 111 -8.93 8.73 -1.18
N ARG A 112 -9.83 9.24 -0.33
CA ARG A 112 -10.92 10.11 -0.77
C ARG A 112 -10.35 11.38 -1.36
N TYR A 113 -10.83 11.79 -2.53
CA TYR A 113 -10.42 13.03 -3.18
C TYR A 113 -11.48 13.53 -4.15
N ASN A 114 -11.96 14.76 -3.98
CA ASN A 114 -13.10 15.31 -4.71
C ASN A 114 -14.28 14.32 -4.69
N ASN A 115 -14.75 13.89 -5.87
CA ASN A 115 -15.85 12.95 -6.04
C ASN A 115 -15.41 11.48 -5.94
N ARG A 116 -14.12 11.19 -5.76
CA ARG A 116 -13.60 9.84 -5.58
C ARG A 116 -13.72 9.44 -4.11
N PRO A 117 -14.48 8.37 -3.78
CA PRO A 117 -14.59 7.91 -2.40
C PRO A 117 -13.31 7.20 -1.94
N GLU A 118 -13.09 7.16 -0.61
CA GLU A 118 -12.10 6.27 -0.02
C GLU A 118 -12.45 4.82 -0.39
N SER A 119 -11.46 4.07 -0.89
CA SER A 119 -11.67 2.70 -1.33
C SER A 119 -10.40 1.88 -1.22
N VAL A 120 -10.52 0.57 -1.37
CA VAL A 120 -9.40 -0.34 -1.57
C VAL A 120 -9.71 -1.24 -2.76
N TYR A 121 -8.75 -1.39 -3.67
CA TYR A 121 -8.82 -2.37 -4.76
C TYR A 121 -8.15 -3.65 -4.29
N PHE A 122 -8.90 -4.76 -4.29
CA PHE A 122 -8.40 -6.09 -4.06
C PHE A 122 -8.04 -6.73 -5.39
N ILE A 123 -6.76 -7.02 -5.60
CA ILE A 123 -6.24 -7.65 -6.81
C ILE A 123 -6.19 -9.17 -6.56
N LYS A 124 -6.82 -9.93 -7.44
CA LYS A 124 -6.94 -11.38 -7.34
C LYS A 124 -5.90 -12.08 -8.20
N LYS A 125 -5.62 -13.35 -7.86
CA LYS A 125 -4.62 -14.19 -8.55
C LYS A 125 -4.95 -14.43 -10.03
N ASP A 126 -6.22 -14.43 -10.39
CA ASP A 126 -6.72 -14.63 -11.77
C ASP A 126 -6.55 -13.39 -12.68
N GLY A 127 -6.03 -12.28 -12.14
CA GLY A 127 -5.84 -11.03 -12.88
C GLY A 127 -7.08 -10.12 -12.89
N ASN A 128 -8.14 -10.50 -12.17
CA ASN A 128 -9.27 -9.64 -11.90
C ASN A 128 -9.02 -8.80 -10.63
N MET A 129 -9.87 -7.81 -10.44
CA MET A 129 -9.87 -7.00 -9.23
C MET A 129 -11.28 -6.55 -8.85
N GLN A 130 -11.47 -6.27 -7.56
CA GLN A 130 -12.70 -5.70 -7.03
C GLN A 130 -12.41 -4.46 -6.18
N GLN A 131 -13.22 -3.42 -6.36
CA GLN A 131 -13.14 -2.21 -5.56
C GLN A 131 -14.11 -2.31 -4.39
N TYR A 132 -13.62 -2.26 -3.16
CA TYR A 132 -14.44 -2.03 -1.99
C TYR A 132 -14.43 -0.54 -1.63
N VAL A 133 -15.60 0.06 -1.59
CA VAL A 133 -15.80 1.47 -1.24
C VAL A 133 -16.23 1.55 0.21
N TYR A 134 -15.45 2.25 1.03
CA TYR A 134 -15.81 2.47 2.42
C TYR A 134 -17.03 3.37 2.52
N ARG A 135 -17.83 3.16 3.58
CA ARG A 135 -18.88 4.11 3.94
C ARG A 135 -18.23 5.49 4.12
N GLN A 136 -18.84 6.50 3.52
CA GLN A 136 -18.35 7.87 3.67
C GLN A 136 -18.71 8.35 5.08
N GLU A 137 -17.68 8.48 5.91
CA GLU A 137 -17.78 9.16 7.20
C GLU A 137 -17.65 10.69 6.98
N PRO A 138 -18.18 11.51 7.92
CA PRO A 138 -17.91 12.93 7.91
C PRO A 138 -16.40 13.19 7.82
N ALA A 139 -15.99 14.21 7.08
CA ALA A 139 -14.59 14.52 6.91
C ALA A 139 -13.96 14.90 8.27
N LYS A 140 -13.30 13.94 8.93
CA LYS A 140 -12.52 14.19 10.14
C LYS A 140 -11.23 14.89 9.75
N LYS A 141 -10.96 16.08 10.29
CA LYS A 141 -9.64 16.70 10.17
C LYS A 141 -8.65 15.84 10.96
N CYS A 142 -7.61 15.33 10.32
CA CYS A 142 -6.55 14.62 11.03
C CYS A 142 -5.91 15.59 12.02
N GLN A 143 -5.84 15.22 13.30
CA GLN A 143 -5.21 16.07 14.31
C GLN A 143 -3.74 16.32 13.94
N ARG A 144 -3.25 17.55 14.17
CA ARG A 144 -1.84 17.89 14.03
C ARG A 144 -1.07 17.22 15.16
N ARG A 145 -0.21 16.24 14.84
CA ARG A 145 0.62 15.49 15.81
C ARG A 145 2.06 15.41 15.31
N ALA A 146 2.96 14.90 16.17
CA ALA A 146 4.40 14.80 15.94
C ALA A 146 4.71 14.32 14.52
N GLN A 147 5.40 15.17 13.75
CA GLN A 147 5.61 14.97 12.31
C GLN A 147 6.62 13.85 12.08
N VAL A 148 6.18 12.73 11.51
CA VAL A 148 7.03 11.58 11.24
C VAL A 148 7.43 11.55 9.76
N THR A 149 8.70 11.34 9.47
CA THR A 149 9.22 11.48 8.10
C THR A 149 9.42 10.13 7.41
N ILE A 150 8.73 9.88 6.29
CA ILE A 150 9.05 8.76 5.38
C ILE A 150 9.93 9.28 4.24
N ARG A 151 11.02 8.56 3.98
CA ARG A 151 11.87 8.76 2.80
C ARG A 151 11.62 7.67 1.77
N TYR A 152 11.27 8.06 0.55
CA TYR A 152 11.04 7.13 -0.55
C TYR A 152 11.44 7.73 -1.90
N PRO A 153 11.78 6.88 -2.89
CA PRO A 153 12.10 7.33 -4.24
C PRO A 153 10.82 7.75 -4.97
N ALA A 154 10.57 9.05 -5.04
CA ALA A 154 9.40 9.55 -5.75
C ALA A 154 9.68 9.68 -7.24
N TYR A 155 8.74 9.17 -8.05
CA TYR A 155 8.80 9.35 -9.49
C TYR A 155 8.16 10.68 -9.89
N VAL A 156 8.98 11.60 -10.45
CA VAL A 156 8.52 12.86 -11.04
C VAL A 156 8.80 12.81 -12.55
N PRO A 157 7.77 12.70 -13.40
CA PRO A 157 7.98 12.73 -14.84
C PRO A 157 8.47 14.13 -15.27
N ARG A 158 9.63 14.21 -15.93
CA ARG A 158 10.06 15.44 -16.61
C ARG A 158 9.31 15.61 -17.93
N LEU A 159 8.85 16.83 -18.22
CA LEU A 159 8.41 17.22 -19.56
C LEU A 159 9.65 17.24 -20.47
N ILE A 160 9.78 16.27 -21.36
CA ILE A 160 10.83 16.29 -22.38
C ILE A 160 10.34 17.18 -23.51
N ILE A 161 10.84 18.41 -23.60
CA ILE A 161 10.76 19.21 -24.84
C ILE A 161 11.56 18.43 -25.88
N ARG A 162 10.90 17.90 -26.93
CA ARG A 162 11.54 17.11 -27.98
C ARG A 162 12.63 17.93 -28.67
N ARG A 163 13.90 17.74 -28.30
CA ARG A 163 15.05 18.12 -29.14
C ARG A 163 15.39 16.94 -30.05
N ARG A 164 15.80 17.25 -31.30
CA ARG A 164 16.05 16.32 -32.42
C ARG A 164 17.01 15.16 -32.14
N PHE A 165 17.74 15.18 -31.02
CA PHE A 165 18.64 14.09 -30.60
C PHE A 165 18.43 13.77 -29.12
N PRO A 166 17.92 12.57 -28.77
CA PRO A 166 17.85 12.15 -27.38
C PRO A 166 19.24 11.69 -26.92
N ARG A 167 19.93 12.51 -26.10
CA ARG A 167 20.97 11.98 -25.21
C ARG A 167 20.28 11.12 -24.14
N ALA A 168 20.89 10.00 -23.76
CA ALA A 168 20.47 9.23 -22.59
C ALA A 168 20.68 10.07 -21.32
N VAL A 169 19.73 10.95 -21.00
CA VAL A 169 19.76 11.76 -19.79
C VAL A 169 19.35 10.86 -18.63
N ARG A 170 20.32 10.52 -17.78
CA ARG A 170 20.08 9.78 -16.53
C ARG A 170 19.06 10.55 -15.69
N MET A 171 17.85 10.01 -15.53
CA MET A 171 16.80 10.64 -14.73
C MET A 171 17.24 10.69 -13.26
N PRO A 172 17.35 11.86 -12.62
CA PRO A 172 17.72 11.95 -11.20
C PRO A 172 16.65 11.28 -10.35
N THR A 173 17.06 10.52 -9.32
CA THR A 173 16.14 10.07 -8.28
C THR A 173 15.76 11.29 -7.46
N VAL A 174 14.47 11.57 -7.32
CA VAL A 174 13.99 12.54 -6.34
C VAL A 174 13.59 11.76 -5.09
N ILE A 175 14.39 11.88 -4.03
CA ILE A 175 13.99 11.33 -2.72
C ILE A 175 12.98 12.30 -2.11
N GLN A 176 11.73 11.88 -2.01
CA GLN A 176 10.76 12.66 -1.25
C GLN A 176 10.83 12.31 0.22
N THR A 177 10.73 13.35 1.02
CA THR A 177 10.75 13.31 2.47
C THR A 177 9.39 13.83 2.90
N VAL A 178 8.46 12.94 3.19
CA VAL A 178 7.09 13.34 3.54
C VAL A 178 6.90 13.24 5.04
N ARG A 179 6.40 14.34 5.62
CA ARG A 179 5.97 14.41 7.01
C ARG A 179 4.58 13.80 7.13
N ILE A 180 4.36 12.94 8.10
CA ILE A 180 3.13 12.18 8.34
C ILE A 180 2.70 12.46 9.77
N ASN A 181 1.42 12.71 9.99
CA ASN A 181 0.87 12.79 11.33
C ASN A 181 0.52 11.36 11.78
N PRO A 182 1.07 10.85 12.88
CA PRO A 182 0.68 9.57 13.44
C PRO A 182 -0.79 9.63 13.88
N TYR A 183 -1.53 8.58 13.58
CA TYR A 183 -2.97 8.52 13.76
C TYR A 183 -3.35 8.46 15.26
N PRO A 184 -4.41 9.18 15.68
CA PRO A 184 -4.77 9.28 17.08
C PRO A 184 -5.24 7.95 17.66
N SER A 185 -4.81 7.69 18.89
CA SER A 185 -5.33 6.67 19.80
C SER A 185 -6.52 7.25 20.58
N ASP A 186 -7.70 7.33 19.96
CA ASP A 186 -8.92 7.65 20.72
C ASP A 186 -9.66 6.35 21.02
N MET A 187 -9.45 5.85 22.25
CA MET A 187 -10.41 4.97 22.92
C MET A 187 -11.70 5.78 23.12
N LEU A 188 -12.73 5.46 22.36
CA LEU A 188 -14.10 5.71 22.79
C LEU A 188 -14.85 4.38 22.72
N ALA A 189 -14.95 3.75 23.88
CA ALA A 189 -16.03 2.83 24.16
C ALA A 189 -17.33 3.65 24.16
N THR A 190 -18.28 3.28 23.32
CA THR A 190 -19.67 3.72 23.42
C THR A 190 -20.59 2.49 23.34
N PRO A 191 -21.77 2.54 23.99
CA PRO A 191 -22.43 1.38 24.58
C PRO A 191 -23.05 0.45 23.52
N PRO A 192 -23.32 -0.82 23.87
CA PRO A 192 -24.00 -1.72 22.97
C PRO A 192 -25.46 -1.30 22.89
N ASN A 193 -25.97 -1.28 21.65
CA ASN A 193 -27.37 -1.33 21.23
C ASN A 193 -27.71 -0.15 20.31
N PHE A 194 -27.56 -0.35 19.00
CA PHE A 194 -28.54 0.10 18.01
C PHE A 194 -28.24 -0.58 16.65
N ARG A 195 -29.14 -1.50 16.27
CA ARG A 195 -29.42 -2.03 14.93
C ARG A 195 -28.20 -2.42 14.07
N PHE A 196 -27.77 -3.67 14.24
CA PHE A 196 -27.07 -4.44 13.21
C PHE A 196 -28.00 -4.60 12.02
N VAL A 197 -27.75 -3.87 10.93
CA VAL A 197 -28.06 -4.15 9.51
C VAL A 197 -27.88 -2.79 8.80
N LEU A 198 -26.91 -2.68 7.87
CA LEU A 198 -26.47 -1.48 7.09
C LEU A 198 -25.21 -0.70 7.57
N LEU A 199 -24.19 -1.37 8.14
CA LEU A 199 -22.91 -0.71 8.50
C LEU A 199 -21.70 -1.05 7.61
N ALA A 200 -21.86 -1.94 6.61
CA ALA A 200 -20.77 -2.33 5.72
C ALA A 200 -20.63 -1.38 4.51
N GLY A 201 -19.41 -1.20 4.02
CA GLY A 201 -19.16 -0.54 2.73
C GLY A 201 -19.67 -1.36 1.55
N VAL A 202 -19.46 -0.87 0.33
CA VAL A 202 -19.98 -1.50 -0.89
C VAL A 202 -18.85 -2.14 -1.68
N LEU A 203 -18.96 -3.45 -1.92
CA LEU A 203 -18.08 -4.16 -2.84
C LEU A 203 -18.64 -4.05 -4.27
N ARG A 204 -17.85 -3.47 -5.19
CA ARG A 204 -18.22 -3.36 -6.60
C ARG A 204 -18.06 -4.69 -7.33
N LYS A 205 -18.72 -4.78 -8.49
CA LYS A 205 -18.56 -5.89 -9.43
C LYS A 205 -17.10 -6.09 -9.80
N GLU A 206 -16.76 -7.35 -9.99
CA GLU A 206 -15.43 -7.77 -10.43
C GLU A 206 -15.15 -7.31 -11.85
N ILE A 207 -13.93 -6.81 -12.06
CA ILE A 207 -13.49 -6.29 -13.35
C ILE A 207 -12.08 -6.77 -13.64
N LYS A 208 -11.79 -6.98 -14.92
CA LYS A 208 -10.45 -7.33 -15.39
C LYS A 208 -9.51 -6.16 -15.14
N MET A 209 -8.42 -6.38 -14.41
CA MET A 209 -7.50 -5.31 -13.97
C MET A 209 -6.93 -4.54 -15.17
N THR A 210 -6.50 -5.24 -16.21
CA THR A 210 -5.91 -4.64 -17.42
C THR A 210 -6.90 -3.86 -18.28
N ALA A 211 -8.21 -4.11 -18.11
CA ALA A 211 -9.24 -3.33 -18.80
C ALA A 211 -9.48 -1.99 -18.10
N TYR A 212 -9.29 -1.93 -16.78
CA TYR A 212 -9.48 -0.72 -15.98
C TYR A 212 -8.22 0.17 -15.91
N TRP A 213 -7.04 -0.44 -15.79
CA TRP A 213 -5.76 0.26 -15.68
C TRP A 213 -4.94 0.15 -16.95
N ARG A 214 -4.62 1.30 -17.56
CA ARG A 214 -3.74 1.35 -18.73
C ARG A 214 -2.27 1.24 -18.30
N GLY A 215 -1.54 0.28 -18.89
CA GLY A 215 -0.09 0.10 -18.70
C GLY A 215 0.31 -0.67 -17.43
N LEU A 216 -0.65 -1.14 -16.64
CA LEU A 216 -0.40 -1.94 -15.45
C LEU A 216 -0.04 -3.39 -15.85
N PRO A 217 0.97 -4.03 -15.23
CA PRO A 217 1.37 -5.39 -15.61
C PRO A 217 0.31 -6.43 -15.23
N LYS A 218 0.26 -7.55 -15.95
CA LYS A 218 -0.67 -8.66 -15.67
C LYS A 218 -0.46 -9.28 -14.28
N VAL A 219 0.79 -9.29 -13.81
CA VAL A 219 1.17 -9.85 -12.51
C VAL A 219 1.62 -8.72 -11.60
N ILE A 220 1.00 -8.61 -10.43
CA ILE A 220 1.36 -7.66 -9.37
C ILE A 220 1.56 -8.47 -8.10
N HIS A 221 2.64 -8.18 -7.37
CA HIS A 221 2.94 -8.88 -6.12
C HIS A 221 2.61 -8.03 -4.90
N SER A 222 2.73 -6.71 -5.03
CA SER A 222 2.38 -5.77 -3.99
C SER A 222 2.07 -4.40 -4.56
N THR A 223 1.39 -3.60 -3.77
CA THR A 223 1.06 -2.21 -4.05
C THR A 223 1.32 -1.40 -2.80
N LEU A 224 1.54 -0.10 -2.97
CA LEU A 224 1.88 0.79 -1.88
C LEU A 224 1.24 2.16 -2.09
N SER A 225 0.60 2.66 -1.05
CA SER A 225 0.09 4.03 -0.99
C SER A 225 0.86 4.76 0.10
N ILE A 226 1.57 5.82 -0.27
CA ILE A 226 2.45 6.57 0.62
C ILE A 226 1.85 7.96 0.80
N PRO A 227 1.66 8.44 2.03
CA PRO A 227 1.26 9.82 2.25
C PRO A 227 2.21 10.79 1.55
N ASN A 228 1.64 11.76 0.84
CA ASN A 228 2.31 12.86 0.16
C ASN A 228 1.45 14.12 0.22
N HIS A 229 1.73 15.01 1.16
CA HIS A 229 1.00 16.27 1.33
C HIS A 229 1.13 17.26 0.16
N ASN A 230 2.09 17.03 -0.74
CA ASN A 230 2.24 17.84 -1.95
C ASN A 230 1.32 17.37 -3.08
N LYS A 231 0.66 16.22 -2.93
CA LYS A 231 -0.33 15.72 -3.88
C LYS A 231 -1.73 16.17 -3.46
N PRO A 232 -2.61 16.44 -4.43
CA PRO A 232 -3.93 16.97 -4.12
C PRO A 232 -4.81 15.95 -3.39
N ASP A 233 -4.63 14.65 -3.65
CA ASP A 233 -5.29 13.58 -2.89
C ASP A 233 -4.48 13.10 -1.69
N GLY A 234 -3.33 13.72 -1.41
CA GLY A 234 -2.51 13.45 -0.24
C GLY A 234 -1.67 12.18 -0.30
N TYR A 235 -1.57 11.48 -1.44
CA TYR A 235 -0.83 10.22 -1.55
C TYR A 235 -0.13 10.03 -2.90
N ASP A 236 1.02 9.35 -2.88
CA ASP A 236 1.59 8.69 -4.05
C ASP A 236 1.26 7.20 -4.05
N TYR A 237 1.01 6.64 -5.23
CA TYR A 237 0.60 5.26 -5.41
C TYR A 237 1.58 4.51 -6.30
N TYR A 238 1.96 3.31 -5.89
CA TYR A 238 2.88 2.45 -6.60
C TYR A 238 2.38 1.01 -6.69
N ALA A 239 2.73 0.33 -7.78
CA ALA A 239 2.60 -1.11 -7.93
C ALA A 239 3.96 -1.75 -8.19
N PHE A 240 4.14 -2.96 -7.68
CA PHE A 240 5.38 -3.71 -7.78
C PHE A 240 5.12 -5.06 -8.45
N SER A 241 5.96 -5.37 -9.43
CA SER A 241 5.92 -6.63 -10.17
C SER A 241 7.35 -7.13 -10.31
N TYR A 242 7.67 -8.21 -9.60
CA TYR A 242 9.05 -8.69 -9.48
C TYR A 242 9.97 -7.55 -9.00
N ASN A 243 11.11 -7.35 -9.66
CA ASN A 243 12.05 -6.27 -9.36
C ASN A 243 11.75 -4.96 -10.12
N ARG A 244 10.52 -4.79 -10.63
CA ARG A 244 10.07 -3.60 -11.37
C ARG A 244 8.94 -2.89 -10.61
N TYR A 245 8.88 -1.57 -10.74
CA TYR A 245 7.82 -0.77 -10.14
C TYR A 245 7.20 0.25 -11.10
N TYR A 246 5.97 0.63 -10.78
CA TYR A 246 5.10 1.47 -11.57
C TYR A 246 4.53 2.58 -10.71
N SER A 247 4.54 3.81 -11.22
CA SER A 247 3.86 4.95 -10.59
C SER A 247 2.42 4.99 -11.09
N LEU A 248 1.46 4.98 -10.18
CA LEU A 248 0.04 4.92 -10.50
C LEU A 248 -0.61 6.30 -10.40
N ASP A 249 -1.30 6.68 -11.46
CA ASP A 249 -2.18 7.84 -11.51
C ASP A 249 -3.60 7.34 -11.37
N VAL A 250 -4.11 7.37 -10.14
CA VAL A 250 -5.43 6.80 -9.81
C VAL A 250 -6.56 7.56 -10.48
N GLY A 251 -6.42 8.87 -10.67
CA GLY A 251 -7.42 9.69 -11.37
C GLY A 251 -7.53 9.33 -12.84
N LYS A 252 -6.39 9.18 -13.52
CA LYS A 252 -6.35 8.83 -14.96
C LYS A 252 -6.38 7.32 -15.24
N ARG A 253 -6.25 6.49 -14.20
CA ARG A 253 -6.12 5.02 -14.27
C ARG A 253 -4.94 4.58 -15.15
N ILE A 254 -3.81 5.28 -15.02
CA ILE A 254 -2.60 5.01 -15.80
C ILE A 254 -1.49 4.53 -14.86
N ALA A 255 -0.83 3.43 -15.21
CA ALA A 255 0.38 2.97 -14.58
C ALA A 255 1.59 3.28 -15.48
N ARG A 256 2.54 4.06 -14.97
CA ARG A 256 3.76 4.44 -15.70
C ARG A 256 4.90 3.51 -15.30
N PRO A 257 5.57 2.82 -16.24
CA PRO A 257 6.60 1.82 -15.94
C PRO A 257 7.93 2.49 -15.57
N VAL A 258 8.10 2.88 -14.31
CA VAL A 258 9.25 3.68 -13.86
C VAL A 258 10.56 2.94 -14.11
N THR A 259 10.64 1.65 -13.81
CA THR A 259 11.85 0.85 -14.06
C THR A 259 12.23 0.81 -15.53
N ALA A 260 11.26 0.70 -16.45
CA ALA A 260 11.55 0.69 -17.88
C ALA A 260 12.03 2.07 -18.38
N LEU A 261 11.52 3.16 -17.79
CA LEU A 261 11.87 4.52 -18.17
C LEU A 261 13.20 5.00 -17.57
N THR A 262 13.62 4.46 -16.43
CA THR A 262 14.76 4.97 -15.66
C THR A 262 15.91 3.98 -15.49
N GLY A 263 15.68 2.69 -15.76
CA GLY A 263 16.61 1.60 -15.44
C GLY A 263 16.70 1.26 -13.95
N LYS A 264 15.99 1.97 -13.08
CA LYS A 264 16.05 1.78 -11.62
C LYS A 264 15.11 0.66 -11.18
N THR A 265 15.65 -0.31 -10.45
CA THR A 265 14.91 -1.49 -9.96
C THR A 265 14.41 -1.28 -8.54
N VAL A 266 13.50 -2.13 -8.08
CA VAL A 266 12.99 -2.08 -6.70
C VAL A 266 14.11 -2.29 -5.69
N SER A 267 14.95 -3.30 -5.91
CA SER A 267 16.04 -3.66 -5.00
C SER A 267 17.03 -2.50 -4.83
N LYS A 268 17.42 -1.85 -5.94
CA LYS A 268 18.36 -0.73 -5.89
C LYS A 268 17.74 0.54 -5.30
N GLU A 269 16.52 0.85 -5.71
CA GLU A 269 15.93 2.17 -5.49
C GLU A 269 15.08 2.26 -4.22
N TRP A 270 14.30 1.21 -3.94
CA TRP A 270 13.40 1.16 -2.79
C TRP A 270 14.04 0.50 -1.58
N TYR A 271 14.87 -0.52 -1.81
CA TYR A 271 15.51 -1.28 -0.74
C TYR A 271 16.94 -0.80 -0.45
N ASN A 272 17.52 0.03 -1.32
CA ASN A 272 18.91 0.50 -1.21
C ASN A 272 19.92 -0.65 -1.13
N CYS A 273 19.70 -1.69 -1.92
CA CYS A 273 20.63 -2.81 -2.03
C CYS A 273 21.94 -2.40 -2.72
N PRO A 274 23.08 -3.00 -2.30
CA PRO A 274 24.38 -2.78 -2.94
C PRO A 274 24.40 -3.23 -4.41
#